data_AF-A0A314ZH76-F1
#
_entry.id   AF-A0A314ZH76-F1
#
_cell.length_a   1.000
_cell.length_b   1.000
_cell.length_c   1.000
_cell.angle_alpha   90.00
_cell.angle_beta   90.00
_cell.angle_gamma   90.00
#
_symmetry.space_group_name_H-M   'P 1'
#
loop_
_entity.id
_entity.type
_entity.pdbx_description
1 polymer ?
#
loop_
_entity_poly.entity_id
_entity_poly.type
_entity_poly.pdbx_seq_one_letter_code
_entity_poly.pdbx_strand_id
1 'polypeptide(L)'
;MPKKLSSVAEAMTAVTQIIGTSKESLKKILVRGEFDEFPDDKHMHCTARLVEMLNKCSDQLHECTRGKVKGISSIPIGFVEQRNTENYYHVQLSARRAGHNLIEKKKERSINWMTEILEMEKLTDYTCNPEYLSEWHRLMTKQETFIQMVLRGAEININVEGIGMVEVGGLRKYSQVLLSQAFDLKMRMTAYWNVVLRRLIDIMGLHLQLSVSNLVNKDMEMEIMNELLGPNHGGGIERMLEEPPSMAVKRQKLIKSIKKLKESKEVMCKIMDDRFTYADYLV
;
A
#
# COMPACT_ATOMS: atom_id res chain seq x y z
N MET A 1 -2.71 26.14 -21.29
CA MET A 1 -1.43 25.50 -21.66
C MET A 1 -0.47 25.65 -20.48
N PRO A 2 0.30 24.63 -20.10
CA PRO A 2 1.39 24.83 -19.14
C PRO A 2 2.35 25.90 -19.67
N LYS A 3 2.86 26.76 -18.79
CA LYS A 3 3.93 27.70 -19.16
C LYS A 3 5.17 26.87 -19.49
N LYS A 4 5.83 27.17 -20.61
CA LYS A 4 7.15 26.61 -20.88
C LYS A 4 8.09 27.10 -19.77
N LEU A 5 8.63 26.19 -18.98
CA LEU A 5 9.64 26.54 -17.97
C LEU A 5 10.85 27.11 -18.70
N SER A 6 11.25 28.32 -18.31
CA SER A 6 12.31 29.07 -18.98
C SER A 6 13.63 29.05 -18.22
N SER A 7 13.61 28.61 -16.96
CA SER A 7 14.80 28.49 -16.11
C SER A 7 14.72 27.32 -15.12
N VAL A 8 15.89 26.91 -14.62
CA VAL A 8 16.05 25.92 -13.55
C VAL A 8 15.32 26.35 -12.27
N ALA A 9 15.32 27.65 -11.94
CA ALA A 9 14.64 28.17 -10.75
C ALA A 9 13.10 28.05 -10.84
N GLU A 10 12.54 28.33 -12.02
CA GLU A 10 11.11 28.10 -12.29
C GLU A 10 10.75 26.62 -12.22
N ALA A 11 11.61 25.76 -12.79
CA ALA A 11 11.41 24.30 -12.75
C ALA A 11 11.39 23.78 -11.31
N MET A 12 12.34 24.21 -10.48
CA MET A 12 12.42 23.83 -9.06
C MET A 12 11.19 24.28 -8.29
N THR A 13 10.74 25.51 -8.49
CA THR A 13 9.54 26.03 -7.83
C THR A 13 8.30 25.22 -8.22
N ALA A 14 8.16 24.87 -9.51
CA ALA A 14 7.07 24.03 -9.98
C ALA A 14 7.12 22.63 -9.35
N VAL A 15 8.30 22.01 -9.23
CA VAL A 15 8.45 20.71 -8.55
C VAL A 15 8.02 20.79 -7.09
N THR A 16 8.53 21.76 -6.33
CA THR A 16 8.20 21.90 -4.92
C THR A 16 6.69 22.09 -4.71
N GLN A 17 6.02 22.86 -5.57
CA GLN A 17 4.57 23.03 -5.52
C GLN A 17 3.80 21.74 -5.85
N ILE A 18 4.24 20.99 -6.87
CA ILE A 18 3.64 19.69 -7.23
C ILE A 18 3.80 18.68 -6.10
N ILE A 19 5.00 18.58 -5.51
CA ILE A 19 5.25 17.68 -4.38
C ILE A 19 4.40 18.09 -3.18
N GLY A 20 4.35 19.38 -2.84
CA GLY A 20 3.56 19.89 -1.71
C GLY A 20 2.07 19.59 -1.85
N THR A 21 1.49 19.84 -3.03
CA THR A 21 0.08 19.53 -3.29
C THR A 21 -0.20 18.03 -3.27
N SER A 22 0.66 17.22 -3.88
CA SER A 22 0.54 15.75 -3.88
C SER A 22 0.63 15.17 -2.46
N LYS A 23 1.57 15.68 -1.65
CA LYS A 23 1.78 15.29 -0.25
C LYS A 23 0.54 15.55 0.59
N GLU A 24 -0.08 16.73 0.45
CA GLU A 24 -1.29 17.05 1.20
C GLU A 24 -2.45 16.15 0.80
N SER A 25 -2.65 15.89 -0.50
CA SER A 25 -3.70 14.95 -0.94
C SER A 25 -3.47 13.53 -0.42
N LEU A 26 -2.23 13.01 -0.48
CA LEU A 26 -1.90 11.71 0.08
C LEU A 26 -2.07 11.66 1.60
N LYS A 27 -1.80 12.78 2.29
CA LYS A 27 -2.02 12.89 3.74
C LYS A 27 -3.49 12.78 4.10
N LYS A 28 -4.37 13.46 3.36
CA LYS A 28 -5.82 13.33 3.55
C LYS A 28 -6.27 11.88 3.40
N ILE A 29 -5.88 11.23 2.29
CA ILE A 29 -6.34 9.87 1.95
C ILE A 29 -5.72 8.81 2.87
N LEU A 30 -4.39 8.80 3.01
CA LEU A 30 -3.65 7.70 3.64
C LEU A 30 -3.43 7.88 5.14
N VAL A 31 -3.46 9.11 5.65
CA VAL A 31 -3.17 9.40 7.06
C VAL A 31 -4.44 9.82 7.80
N ARG A 32 -5.25 10.73 7.23
CA ARG A 32 -6.48 11.22 7.87
C ARG A 32 -7.71 10.37 7.56
N GLY A 33 -7.66 9.55 6.50
CA GLY A 33 -8.82 8.77 6.05
C GLY A 33 -9.95 9.66 5.51
N GLU A 34 -9.61 10.85 5.02
CA GLU A 34 -10.55 11.78 4.38
C GLU A 34 -10.72 11.37 2.92
N PHE A 35 -11.94 10.98 2.55
CA PHE A 35 -12.27 10.48 1.20
C PHE A 35 -13.29 11.36 0.48
N ASP A 36 -13.53 12.59 0.95
CA ASP A 36 -14.49 13.52 0.34
C ASP A 36 -14.15 13.82 -1.13
N GLU A 37 -12.87 13.72 -1.50
CA GLU A 37 -12.41 13.87 -2.89
C GLU A 37 -12.72 12.65 -3.77
N PHE A 38 -13.04 11.49 -3.16
CA PHE A 38 -13.25 10.19 -3.83
C PHE A 38 -14.37 9.36 -3.16
N PRO A 39 -15.62 9.88 -3.09
CA PRO A 39 -16.70 9.20 -2.39
C PRO A 39 -17.06 7.84 -3.03
N ASP A 40 -17.02 7.77 -4.36
CA ASP A 40 -17.44 6.57 -5.12
C ASP A 40 -16.29 5.59 -5.43
N ASP A 41 -15.03 6.02 -5.28
CA ASP A 41 -13.87 5.18 -5.56
C ASP A 41 -13.39 4.44 -4.30
N LYS A 42 -13.98 3.26 -4.08
CA LYS A 42 -13.61 2.36 -2.98
C LYS A 42 -12.13 1.96 -2.97
N HIS A 43 -11.41 2.05 -4.10
CA HIS A 43 -9.97 1.76 -4.10
C HIS A 43 -9.18 2.79 -3.30
N MET A 44 -9.67 4.03 -3.24
CA MET A 44 -9.04 5.14 -2.52
C MET A 44 -9.34 5.12 -1.02
N HIS A 45 -10.23 4.25 -0.52
CA HIS A 45 -10.59 4.14 0.89
C HIS A 45 -9.55 3.32 1.68
N CYS A 46 -8.28 3.69 1.57
CA CYS A 46 -7.14 2.87 2.02
C CYS A 46 -7.20 2.49 3.50
N THR A 47 -7.61 3.42 4.38
CA THR A 47 -7.75 3.17 5.82
C THR A 47 -8.86 2.15 6.11
N ALA A 48 -10.02 2.28 5.48
CA ALA A 48 -11.13 1.32 5.65
C ALA A 48 -10.72 -0.08 5.17
N ARG A 49 -10.04 -0.16 4.01
CA ARG A 49 -9.51 -1.43 3.48
C ARG A 49 -8.46 -2.05 4.39
N LEU A 50 -7.61 -1.26 5.03
CA LEU A 50 -6.63 -1.76 5.99
C LEU A 50 -7.32 -2.36 7.22
N VAL A 51 -8.34 -1.68 7.75
CA VAL A 51 -9.14 -2.19 8.87
C VAL A 51 -9.82 -3.51 8.50
N GLU A 52 -10.43 -3.60 7.32
CA GLU A 52 -11.00 -4.86 6.81
C GLU A 52 -9.94 -5.96 6.68
N MET A 53 -8.73 -5.63 6.20
CA MET A 53 -7.63 -6.59 6.08
C MET A 53 -7.16 -7.12 7.45
N LEU A 54 -7.07 -6.24 8.45
CA LEU A 54 -6.68 -6.59 9.82
C LEU A 54 -7.77 -7.43 10.50
N ASN A 55 -9.03 -7.03 10.40
CA ASN A 55 -10.18 -7.80 10.89
C ASN A 55 -10.21 -9.20 10.25
N LYS A 56 -10.01 -9.28 8.93
CA LYS A 56 -9.93 -10.58 8.24
C LYS A 56 -8.71 -11.41 8.63
N CYS A 57 -7.59 -10.81 9.05
CA CYS A 57 -6.45 -11.58 9.57
C CYS A 57 -6.75 -12.09 11.00
N SER A 58 -7.50 -11.33 11.80
CA SER A 58 -8.07 -11.80 13.07
C SER A 58 -8.94 -13.04 12.86
N ASP A 59 -9.77 -13.05 11.82
CA ASP A 59 -10.69 -14.15 11.52
C ASP A 59 -10.00 -15.40 10.90
N GLN A 60 -8.79 -15.26 10.34
CA GLN A 60 -8.15 -16.28 9.48
C GLN A 60 -6.75 -16.72 9.94
N LEU A 61 -6.47 -16.70 11.25
CA LEU A 61 -5.11 -16.85 11.75
C LEU A 61 -4.45 -18.26 11.61
N HIS A 62 -5.05 -19.18 10.85
CA HIS A 62 -4.35 -20.38 10.37
C HIS A 62 -3.68 -20.21 8.99
N GLU A 63 -3.92 -19.10 8.27
CA GLU A 63 -3.51 -18.96 6.85
C GLU A 63 -2.87 -17.59 6.51
N CYS A 64 -2.48 -16.78 7.52
CA CYS A 64 -2.19 -15.36 7.31
C CYS A 64 -0.76 -15.02 6.81
N THR A 65 0.19 -15.96 6.69
CA THR A 65 1.60 -15.60 6.37
C THR A 65 1.94 -15.50 4.87
N ARG A 66 1.11 -16.00 3.94
CA ARG A 66 1.52 -16.12 2.52
C ARG A 66 0.73 -15.28 1.51
N GLY A 67 -0.52 -14.90 1.79
CA GLY A 67 -1.44 -14.40 0.75
C GLY A 67 -1.52 -12.88 0.53
N LYS A 68 -1.21 -12.05 1.52
CA LYS A 68 -1.77 -10.68 1.57
C LYS A 68 -0.78 -9.53 1.32
N VAL A 69 0.50 -9.84 1.13
CA VAL A 69 1.54 -8.88 0.69
C VAL A 69 1.21 -8.25 -0.69
N LYS A 70 0.35 -8.90 -1.50
CA LYS A 70 -0.12 -8.36 -2.80
C LYS A 70 -1.06 -7.15 -2.66
N GLY A 71 -1.82 -7.02 -1.58
CA GLY A 71 -2.78 -5.91 -1.40
C GLY A 71 -2.08 -4.55 -1.23
N ILE A 72 -0.97 -4.52 -0.49
CA ILE A 72 -0.20 -3.29 -0.24
C ILE A 72 0.55 -2.85 -1.51
N SER A 73 0.93 -3.79 -2.40
CA SER A 73 1.53 -3.46 -3.71
C SER A 73 0.57 -2.78 -4.70
N SER A 74 -0.74 -2.74 -4.39
CA SER A 74 -1.79 -2.19 -5.25
C SER A 74 -2.27 -0.80 -4.83
N ILE A 75 -1.59 -0.13 -3.90
CA ILE A 75 -1.81 1.31 -3.66
C ILE A 75 -1.47 2.05 -4.97
N PRO A 76 -2.35 2.92 -5.50
CA PRO A 76 -2.27 3.36 -6.87
C PRO A 76 -1.06 4.26 -7.08
N ILE A 77 -0.03 3.69 -7.68
CA ILE A 77 1.04 4.42 -8.38
C ILE A 77 0.45 5.41 -9.41
N GLY A 78 -0.81 5.21 -9.81
CA GLY A 78 -1.58 6.13 -10.66
C GLY A 78 -1.95 7.48 -10.02
N PHE A 79 -1.87 7.65 -8.69
CA PHE A 79 -2.23 8.94 -8.07
C PHE A 79 -1.27 10.08 -8.47
N VAL A 80 0.01 9.76 -8.69
CA VAL A 80 1.02 10.71 -9.19
C VAL A 80 0.81 11.03 -10.68
N GLU A 81 0.02 10.24 -11.41
CA GLU A 81 -0.22 10.43 -12.85
C GLU A 81 -1.37 11.39 -13.16
N GLN A 82 -2.36 11.56 -12.27
CA GLN A 82 -3.64 12.17 -12.64
C GLN A 82 -3.86 13.64 -12.25
N ARG A 83 -3.01 14.26 -11.43
CA ARG A 83 -3.12 15.69 -11.12
C ARG A 83 -1.80 16.43 -11.31
N ASN A 84 -1.79 17.33 -12.30
CA ASN A 84 -0.81 18.39 -12.56
C ASN A 84 0.57 18.00 -13.14
N THR A 85 0.82 16.73 -13.47
CA THR A 85 2.11 16.26 -14.03
C THR A 85 2.09 15.91 -15.52
N GLU A 86 0.94 15.95 -16.21
CA GLU A 86 0.85 15.66 -17.66
C GLU A 86 1.83 16.49 -18.52
N ASN A 87 2.31 17.61 -17.97
CA ASN A 87 3.22 18.53 -18.64
C ASN A 87 4.69 18.36 -18.22
N TYR A 88 5.00 17.54 -17.20
CA TYR A 88 6.33 17.37 -16.62
C TYR A 88 6.71 15.89 -16.49
N TYR A 89 7.00 15.26 -17.62
CA TYR A 89 7.34 13.84 -17.75
C TYR A 89 8.42 13.36 -16.77
N HIS A 90 9.49 14.14 -16.58
CA HIS A 90 10.59 13.77 -15.70
C HIS A 90 10.19 13.74 -14.21
N VAL A 91 9.32 14.66 -13.77
CA VAL A 91 8.80 14.70 -12.39
C VAL A 91 7.93 13.48 -12.13
N GLN A 92 7.08 13.12 -13.10
CA GLN A 92 6.23 11.93 -13.02
C GLN A 92 7.07 10.64 -12.92
N LEU A 93 8.11 10.51 -13.75
CA LEU A 93 8.99 9.35 -13.74
C LEU A 93 9.77 9.22 -12.43
N SER A 94 10.38 10.32 -11.96
CA SER A 94 11.11 10.35 -10.69
C SER A 94 10.19 10.06 -9.51
N ALA A 95 8.99 10.65 -9.49
CA ALA A 95 8.03 10.40 -8.42
C ALA A 95 7.51 8.95 -8.40
N ARG A 96 7.35 8.32 -9.57
CA ARG A 96 7.02 6.89 -9.67
C ARG A 96 8.12 6.01 -9.10
N ARG A 97 9.38 6.25 -9.47
CA ARG A 97 10.54 5.50 -8.96
C ARG A 97 10.70 5.66 -7.45
N ALA A 98 10.63 6.91 -6.98
CA ALA A 98 10.67 7.23 -5.56
C ALA A 98 9.57 6.51 -4.77
N GLY A 99 8.34 6.51 -5.30
CA GLY A 99 7.23 5.79 -4.70
C GLY A 99 7.51 4.29 -4.56
N HIS A 100 8.02 3.64 -5.61
CA HIS A 100 8.38 2.23 -5.56
C HIS A 100 9.48 1.94 -4.52
N ASN A 101 10.59 2.68 -4.55
CA ASN A 101 11.71 2.51 -3.62
C ASN A 101 11.25 2.70 -2.17
N LEU A 102 10.43 3.72 -1.91
CA LEU A 102 9.97 4.04 -0.57
C LEU A 102 9.03 2.97 -0.02
N ILE A 103 8.11 2.45 -0.83
CA ILE A 103 7.24 1.34 -0.46
C ILE A 103 8.06 0.10 -0.11
N GLU A 104 9.08 -0.22 -0.91
CA GLU A 104 9.96 -1.37 -0.67
C GLU A 104 10.73 -1.22 0.64
N LYS A 105 11.37 -0.06 0.87
CA LYS A 105 12.06 0.26 2.14
C LYS A 105 11.13 0.15 3.35
N LYS A 106 9.90 0.68 3.26
CA LYS A 106 8.92 0.59 4.35
C LYS A 106 8.45 -0.82 4.61
N LYS A 107 8.26 -1.62 3.56
CA LYS A 107 7.88 -3.02 3.66
C LYS A 107 8.97 -3.83 4.37
N GLU A 108 10.23 -3.68 3.98
CA GLU A 108 11.36 -4.38 4.60
C GLU A 108 11.46 -4.05 6.09
N ARG A 109 11.45 -2.76 6.45
CA ARG A 109 11.48 -2.34 7.87
C ARG A 109 10.31 -2.93 8.66
N SER A 110 9.14 -3.03 8.07
CA SER A 110 7.95 -3.60 8.72
C SER A 110 8.10 -5.10 8.98
N ILE A 111 8.75 -5.84 8.07
CA ILE A 111 9.04 -7.27 8.26
C ILE A 111 10.03 -7.47 9.41
N ASN A 112 11.10 -6.69 9.46
CA ASN A 112 12.11 -6.80 10.52
C ASN A 112 11.50 -6.50 11.88
N TRP A 113 10.73 -5.41 11.98
CA TRP A 113 10.05 -5.04 13.21
C TRP A 113 9.04 -6.11 13.67
N MET A 114 8.24 -6.66 12.74
CA MET A 114 7.30 -7.73 13.08
C MET A 114 8.01 -8.99 13.57
N THR A 115 9.18 -9.30 13.00
CA THR A 115 10.00 -10.43 13.45
C THR A 115 10.45 -10.25 14.89
N GLU A 116 10.92 -9.06 15.27
CA GLU A 116 11.29 -8.75 16.66
C GLU A 116 10.11 -8.92 17.62
N ILE A 117 8.92 -8.43 17.26
CA ILE A 117 7.69 -8.60 18.06
C ILE A 117 7.38 -10.09 18.27
N LEU A 118 7.46 -10.90 17.21
CA LEU A 118 7.18 -12.34 17.31
C LEU A 118 8.22 -13.06 18.18
N GLU A 119 9.49 -12.69 18.11
CA GLU A 119 10.51 -13.27 18.98
C GLU A 119 10.31 -12.87 20.45
N MET A 120 9.86 -11.65 20.74
CA MET A 120 9.48 -11.26 22.10
C MET A 120 8.31 -12.09 22.64
N GLU A 121 7.28 -12.36 21.83
CA GLU A 121 6.14 -13.19 22.24
C GLU A 121 6.48 -14.67 22.40
N LYS A 122 7.51 -15.16 21.71
CA LYS A 122 8.00 -16.53 21.88
C LYS A 122 8.81 -16.71 23.17
N LEU A 123 9.36 -15.62 23.72
CA LEU A 123 10.25 -15.69 24.88
C LEU A 123 9.49 -15.83 26.20
N THR A 124 8.29 -15.26 26.31
CA THR A 124 7.57 -15.18 27.59
C THR A 124 6.06 -15.26 27.40
N ASP A 125 5.37 -15.84 28.38
CA ASP A 125 3.91 -15.84 28.54
C ASP A 125 3.43 -14.64 29.39
N TYR A 126 4.18 -13.53 29.37
CA TYR A 126 3.87 -12.34 30.16
C TYR A 126 2.62 -11.61 29.66
N THR A 127 1.73 -11.26 30.60
CA THR A 127 0.58 -10.40 30.34
C THR A 127 0.14 -9.64 31.60
N CYS A 128 -0.13 -8.35 31.44
CA CYS A 128 -0.85 -7.53 32.43
C CYS A 128 -2.33 -7.36 32.11
N ASN A 129 -2.84 -8.07 31.10
CA ASN A 129 -4.25 -7.95 30.71
C ASN A 129 -5.12 -8.66 31.78
N PRO A 130 -6.00 -7.93 32.49
CA PRO A 130 -6.87 -8.55 33.50
C PRO A 130 -7.85 -9.56 32.91
N GLU A 131 -8.22 -9.43 31.63
CA GLU A 131 -9.11 -10.38 30.93
C GLU A 131 -8.50 -11.79 30.84
N TYR A 132 -7.17 -11.91 30.88
CA TYR A 132 -6.49 -13.21 30.88
C TYR A 132 -6.93 -14.09 32.06
N LEU A 133 -6.91 -13.53 33.27
CA LEU A 133 -7.29 -14.25 34.48
C LEU A 133 -8.79 -14.58 34.47
N SER A 134 -9.62 -13.65 34.00
CA SER A 134 -11.06 -13.88 33.86
C SER A 134 -11.35 -15.03 32.89
N GLU A 135 -10.71 -15.04 31.73
CA GLU A 135 -10.91 -16.08 30.71
C GLU A 135 -10.37 -17.43 31.17
N TRP A 136 -9.18 -17.46 31.80
CA TRP A 136 -8.64 -18.68 32.39
C TRP A 136 -9.57 -19.25 33.46
N HIS A 137 -10.04 -18.46 34.43
CA HIS A 137 -10.97 -18.94 35.46
C HIS A 137 -12.27 -19.48 34.85
N ARG A 138 -12.79 -18.81 33.82
CA ARG A 138 -13.99 -19.24 33.09
C ARG A 138 -13.81 -20.61 32.45
N LEU A 139 -12.68 -20.82 31.75
CA LEU A 139 -12.33 -22.12 31.15
C LEU A 139 -12.12 -23.20 32.22
N MET A 140 -11.54 -22.85 33.36
CA MET A 140 -11.29 -23.78 34.47
C MET A 140 -12.57 -24.32 35.11
N THR A 141 -13.72 -23.65 34.98
CA THR A 141 -15.01 -24.18 35.44
C THR A 141 -15.41 -25.51 34.79
N LYS A 142 -14.81 -25.84 33.64
CA LYS A 142 -15.09 -27.06 32.88
C LYS A 142 -14.18 -28.25 33.24
N GLN A 143 -13.18 -28.04 34.11
CA GLN A 143 -12.15 -29.03 34.39
C GLN A 143 -12.72 -30.35 34.93
N GLU A 144 -13.57 -30.30 35.95
CA GLU A 144 -14.14 -31.52 36.56
C GLU A 144 -15.02 -32.27 35.57
N THR A 145 -15.84 -31.55 34.80
CA THR A 145 -16.68 -32.15 33.75
C THR A 145 -15.82 -32.86 32.71
N PHE A 146 -14.74 -32.22 32.25
CA PHE A 146 -13.80 -32.83 31.30
C PHE A 146 -13.18 -34.11 31.86
N ILE A 147 -12.67 -34.08 33.09
CA ILE A 147 -12.04 -35.24 33.74
C ILE A 147 -13.02 -36.41 33.86
N GLN A 148 -14.26 -36.15 34.28
CA GLN A 148 -15.29 -37.19 34.39
C GLN A 148 -15.61 -37.80 33.02
N MET A 149 -15.72 -36.98 31.97
CA MET A 149 -15.96 -37.48 30.62
C MET A 149 -14.79 -38.33 30.10
N VAL A 150 -13.55 -37.95 30.38
CA VAL A 150 -12.37 -38.74 29.98
C VAL A 150 -12.34 -40.09 30.73
N LEU A 151 -12.46 -40.08 32.06
CA LEU A 151 -12.25 -41.27 32.89
C LEU A 151 -13.45 -42.23 32.92
N ARG A 152 -14.68 -41.70 32.85
CA ARG A 152 -15.91 -42.51 32.94
C ARG A 152 -16.66 -42.65 31.62
N GLY A 153 -16.42 -41.77 30.66
CA GLY A 153 -17.11 -41.78 29.38
C GLY A 153 -16.55 -42.80 28.40
N ALA A 154 -17.41 -43.26 27.48
CA ALA A 154 -17.04 -44.14 26.36
C ALA A 154 -16.61 -43.37 25.10
N GLU A 155 -16.83 -42.05 25.07
CA GLU A 155 -16.58 -41.21 23.91
C GLU A 155 -15.09 -41.15 23.54
N ILE A 156 -14.79 -41.21 22.25
CA ILE A 156 -13.41 -41.10 21.75
C ILE A 156 -13.03 -39.63 21.57
N ASN A 157 -13.99 -38.77 21.25
CA ASN A 157 -13.80 -37.34 21.02
C ASN A 157 -14.69 -36.53 21.94
N ILE A 158 -14.14 -35.49 22.55
CA ILE A 158 -14.88 -34.53 23.39
C ILE A 158 -14.69 -33.13 22.79
N ASN A 159 -15.77 -32.36 22.71
CA ASN A 159 -15.68 -30.95 22.37
C ASN A 159 -15.20 -30.16 23.59
N VAL A 160 -13.98 -29.64 23.54
CA VAL A 160 -13.40 -28.82 24.60
C VAL A 160 -13.51 -27.35 24.20
N GLU A 161 -14.17 -26.57 25.06
CA GLU A 161 -14.33 -25.13 24.85
C GLU A 161 -12.99 -24.42 24.65
N GLY A 162 -12.89 -23.58 23.61
CA GLY A 162 -11.64 -22.88 23.25
C GLY A 162 -10.61 -23.74 22.52
N ILE A 163 -10.87 -25.03 22.28
CA ILE A 163 -9.99 -25.92 21.50
C ILE A 163 -10.75 -26.53 20.30
N GLY A 164 -11.98 -27.00 20.53
CA GLY A 164 -12.74 -27.80 19.57
C GLY A 164 -12.74 -29.28 19.91
N MET A 165 -12.95 -30.13 18.90
CA MET A 165 -13.00 -31.59 19.09
C MET A 165 -11.61 -32.17 19.39
N VAL A 166 -11.48 -32.85 20.52
CA VAL A 166 -10.23 -33.46 21.01
C VAL A 166 -10.41 -34.96 21.17
N GLU A 167 -9.48 -35.75 20.62
CA GLU A 167 -9.42 -37.19 20.87
C GLU A 167 -8.89 -37.45 22.29
N VAL A 168 -9.70 -38.10 23.12
CA VAL A 168 -9.40 -38.36 24.53
C VAL A 168 -9.20 -39.84 24.87
N GLY A 169 -9.40 -40.74 23.91
CA GLY A 169 -9.27 -42.18 24.13
C GLY A 169 -7.91 -42.57 24.72
N GLY A 170 -6.83 -41.97 24.20
CA GLY A 170 -5.46 -42.17 24.68
C GLY A 170 -5.15 -41.52 26.04
N LEU A 171 -6.03 -40.65 26.56
CA LEU A 171 -5.81 -39.93 27.82
C LEU A 171 -6.22 -40.74 29.05
N ARG A 172 -7.06 -41.78 28.88
CA ARG A 172 -7.59 -42.63 29.97
C ARG A 172 -6.53 -43.35 30.79
N LYS A 173 -5.34 -43.54 30.23
CA LYS A 173 -4.21 -44.19 30.90
C LYS A 173 -3.53 -43.30 31.94
N TYR A 174 -3.82 -41.99 31.94
CA TYR A 174 -3.21 -41.03 32.86
C TYR A 174 -4.05 -40.82 34.12
N SER A 175 -3.37 -40.50 35.23
CA SER A 175 -4.03 -40.23 36.49
C SER A 175 -4.85 -38.94 36.43
N GLN A 176 -5.89 -38.85 37.27
CA GLN A 176 -6.71 -37.64 37.41
C GLN A 176 -5.85 -36.40 37.67
N VAL A 177 -4.83 -36.51 38.53
CA VAL A 177 -3.93 -35.40 38.86
C VAL A 177 -3.19 -34.87 37.63
N LEU A 178 -2.66 -35.77 36.78
CA LEU A 178 -1.94 -35.37 35.57
C LEU A 178 -2.89 -34.76 34.52
N LEU A 179 -4.11 -35.30 34.40
CA LEU A 179 -5.14 -34.74 33.53
C LEU A 179 -5.54 -33.33 33.99
N SER A 180 -5.71 -33.11 35.29
CA SER A 180 -5.99 -31.78 35.85
C SER A 180 -4.90 -30.77 35.51
N GLN A 181 -3.62 -31.14 35.68
CA GLN A 181 -2.48 -30.26 35.38
C GLN A 181 -2.36 -29.96 33.88
N ALA A 182 -2.53 -30.97 33.02
CA ALA A 182 -2.50 -30.80 31.57
C ALA A 182 -3.66 -29.92 31.09
N PHE A 183 -4.85 -30.10 31.66
CA PHE A 183 -6.01 -29.27 31.36
C PHE A 183 -5.77 -27.81 31.78
N ASP A 184 -5.28 -27.56 33.00
CA ASP A 184 -4.95 -26.21 33.49
C ASP A 184 -3.95 -25.52 32.55
N LEU A 185 -2.84 -26.19 32.23
CA LEU A 185 -1.84 -25.64 31.31
C LEU A 185 -2.46 -25.32 29.95
N LYS A 186 -3.28 -26.22 29.40
CA LYS A 186 -3.92 -26.00 28.11
C LYS A 186 -4.89 -24.80 28.14
N MET A 187 -5.68 -24.65 29.21
CA MET A 187 -6.60 -23.52 29.35
C MET A 187 -5.85 -22.19 29.50
N ARG A 188 -4.72 -22.17 30.23
CA ARG A 188 -3.84 -21.01 30.29
C ARG A 188 -3.30 -20.63 28.91
N MET A 189 -2.81 -21.60 28.14
CA MET A 189 -2.33 -21.35 26.78
C MET A 189 -3.46 -20.80 25.88
N THR A 190 -4.67 -21.37 25.97
CA THR A 190 -5.83 -20.89 25.22
C THR A 190 -6.20 -19.45 25.59
N ALA A 191 -6.29 -19.13 26.88
CA ALA A 191 -6.59 -17.78 27.35
C ALA A 191 -5.49 -16.78 26.94
N TYR A 192 -4.23 -17.19 27.04
CA TYR A 192 -3.09 -16.35 26.65
C TYR A 192 -3.06 -16.08 25.14
N TRP A 193 -3.38 -17.07 24.32
CA TRP A 193 -3.41 -16.93 22.87
C TRP A 193 -4.32 -15.78 22.43
N ASN A 194 -5.50 -15.64 23.04
CA ASN A 194 -6.41 -14.52 22.76
C ASN A 194 -5.76 -13.15 23.02
N VAL A 195 -4.92 -13.04 24.05
CA VAL A 195 -4.18 -11.81 24.36
C VAL A 195 -3.13 -11.52 23.28
N VAL A 196 -2.36 -12.55 22.88
CA VAL A 196 -1.34 -12.42 21.82
C VAL A 196 -1.99 -11.95 20.52
N LEU A 197 -3.12 -12.54 20.12
CA LEU A 197 -3.81 -12.15 18.89
C LEU A 197 -4.20 -10.68 18.86
N ARG A 198 -4.86 -10.20 19.92
CA ARG A 198 -5.26 -8.79 20.02
C ARG A 198 -4.05 -7.88 19.99
N ARG A 199 -3.02 -8.23 20.76
CA ARG A 199 -1.76 -7.47 20.82
C ARG A 199 -1.12 -7.36 19.43
N LEU A 200 -1.01 -8.46 18.69
CA LEU A 200 -0.45 -8.44 17.34
C LEU A 200 -1.27 -7.57 16.38
N ILE A 201 -2.60 -7.64 16.44
CA ILE A 201 -3.49 -6.81 15.61
C ILE A 201 -3.28 -5.32 15.89
N ASP A 202 -3.28 -4.93 17.18
CA ASP A 202 -3.09 -3.53 17.58
C ASP A 202 -1.71 -3.01 17.16
N ILE A 203 -0.67 -3.79 17.45
CA ILE A 203 0.73 -3.48 17.12
C ILE A 203 0.90 -3.34 15.60
N MET A 204 0.37 -4.27 14.80
CA MET A 204 0.42 -4.19 13.34
C MET A 204 -0.33 -2.96 12.80
N GLY A 205 -1.51 -2.67 13.33
CA GLY A 205 -2.30 -1.49 12.95
C GLY A 205 -1.55 -0.20 13.20
N LEU A 206 -1.02 -0.03 14.42
CA LEU A 206 -0.26 1.17 14.82
C LEU A 206 1.02 1.34 13.99
N HIS A 207 1.77 0.26 13.76
CA HIS A 207 3.00 0.32 12.98
C HIS A 207 2.76 0.66 11.51
N LEU A 208 1.70 0.11 10.91
CA LEU A 208 1.34 0.45 9.53
C LEU A 208 0.92 1.92 9.42
N GLN A 209 0.10 2.42 10.35
CA GLN A 209 -0.28 3.83 10.39
C GLN A 209 0.93 4.76 10.57
N LEU A 210 1.84 4.44 11.49
CA LEU A 210 3.08 5.18 11.69
C LEU A 210 3.97 5.14 10.45
N SER A 211 4.09 3.98 9.81
CA SER A 211 4.90 3.79 8.61
C SER A 211 4.38 4.61 7.43
N VAL A 212 3.06 4.61 7.21
CA VAL A 212 2.39 5.43 6.18
C VAL A 212 2.52 6.91 6.49
N SER A 213 2.33 7.31 7.74
CA SER A 213 2.50 8.72 8.16
C SER A 213 3.93 9.20 7.93
N ASN A 214 4.95 8.41 8.27
CA ASN A 214 6.34 8.75 8.00
C ASN A 214 6.63 8.80 6.49
N LEU A 215 6.10 7.84 5.73
CA LEU A 215 6.23 7.80 4.27
C LEU A 215 5.75 9.12 3.66
N VAL A 216 4.53 9.57 3.99
CA VAL A 216 3.95 10.79 3.41
C VAL A 216 4.60 12.06 3.96
N ASN A 217 4.76 12.16 5.29
CA ASN A 217 5.16 13.43 5.91
C ASN A 217 6.67 13.70 5.86
N LYS A 218 7.49 12.65 5.93
CA LYS A 218 8.95 12.77 6.12
C LYS A 218 9.74 12.32 4.90
N ASP A 219 9.37 11.20 4.29
CA ASP A 219 10.26 10.52 3.35
C ASP A 219 9.96 10.83 1.88
N MET A 220 8.68 11.01 1.53
CA MET A 220 8.22 11.17 0.13
C MET A 220 8.96 12.29 -0.60
N GLU A 221 9.01 13.48 -0.01
CA GLU A 221 9.62 14.66 -0.63
C GLU A 221 11.12 14.45 -0.89
N MET A 222 11.83 13.93 0.11
CA MET A 222 13.27 13.66 -0.01
C MET A 222 13.55 12.60 -1.08
N GLU A 223 12.78 11.51 -1.12
CA GLU A 223 12.99 10.44 -2.10
C GLU A 223 12.70 10.92 -3.53
N ILE A 224 11.64 11.71 -3.74
CA ILE A 224 11.32 12.31 -5.05
C ILE A 224 12.44 13.25 -5.49
N MET A 225 12.94 14.09 -4.58
CA MET A 225 14.03 15.02 -4.89
C MET A 225 15.33 14.28 -5.22
N ASN A 226 15.66 13.21 -4.49
CA ASN A 226 16.84 12.40 -4.76
C ASN A 226 16.76 11.72 -6.15
N GLU A 227 15.60 11.16 -6.50
CA GLU A 227 15.37 10.56 -7.83
C GLU A 227 15.37 11.60 -8.96
N LEU A 228 14.97 12.85 -8.66
CA LEU A 228 14.99 13.93 -9.65
C LEU A 228 16.41 14.45 -9.90
N LEU A 229 17.15 14.73 -8.83
CA LEU A 229 18.51 15.30 -8.89
C LEU A 229 19.56 14.29 -9.39
N GLY A 230 19.34 13.00 -9.11
CA GLY A 230 20.26 11.92 -9.46
C GLY A 230 21.57 11.95 -8.65
N PRO A 231 22.44 10.92 -8.84
CA PRO A 231 23.75 10.90 -8.21
C PRO A 231 24.58 12.08 -8.74
N ASN A 232 24.99 12.98 -7.84
CA ASN A 232 25.78 14.21 -8.10
C ASN A 232 25.03 15.51 -8.46
N HIS A 233 23.71 15.58 -8.28
CA HIS A 233 22.92 16.82 -8.51
C HIS A 233 23.00 17.40 -9.95
N GLY A 234 23.48 16.62 -10.93
CA GLY A 234 23.79 17.11 -12.27
C GLY A 234 22.74 16.73 -13.31
N GLY A 235 22.11 17.73 -13.92
CA GLY A 235 21.33 17.56 -15.16
C GLY A 235 19.87 17.12 -14.96
N GLY A 236 19.47 16.77 -13.74
CA GLY A 236 18.13 16.28 -13.43
C GLY A 236 17.02 17.30 -13.68
N ILE A 237 17.26 18.53 -13.21
CA ILE A 237 16.33 19.65 -13.38
C ILE A 237 16.44 20.21 -14.80
N GLU A 238 17.63 20.20 -15.38
CA GLU A 238 17.89 20.61 -16.76
C GLU A 238 17.10 19.73 -17.75
N ARG A 239 17.01 18.42 -17.50
CA ARG A 239 16.14 17.52 -18.27
C ARG A 239 14.65 17.88 -18.17
N MET A 240 14.21 18.55 -17.11
CA MET A 240 12.82 19.02 -17.04
C MET A 240 12.51 20.17 -18.01
N LEU A 241 13.54 20.85 -18.52
CA LEU A 241 13.40 21.87 -19.55
C LEU A 241 13.28 21.23 -20.95
N GLU A 242 13.53 19.93 -21.07
CA GLU A 242 13.29 19.18 -22.30
C GLU A 242 11.78 19.03 -22.56
N GLU A 243 11.42 19.05 -23.83
CA GLU A 243 10.03 18.92 -24.21
C GLU A 243 9.52 17.49 -23.98
N PRO A 244 8.31 17.31 -23.43
CA PRO A 244 7.68 16.00 -23.32
C PRO A 244 7.61 15.25 -24.67
N PRO A 245 7.89 13.93 -24.71
CA PRO A 245 7.82 13.14 -25.94
C PRO A 245 6.47 13.22 -26.66
N SER A 246 5.37 13.32 -25.90
CA SER A 246 4.01 13.47 -26.44
C SER A 246 3.83 14.78 -27.21
N MET A 247 4.45 15.87 -26.74
CA MET A 247 4.43 17.18 -27.39
C MET A 247 5.37 17.21 -28.60
N ALA A 248 6.52 16.55 -28.51
CA ALA A 248 7.44 16.38 -29.65
C ALA A 248 6.74 15.68 -30.83
N VAL A 249 5.97 14.60 -30.56
CA VAL A 249 5.18 13.90 -31.58
C VAL A 249 4.09 14.80 -32.17
N LYS A 250 3.35 15.54 -31.33
CA LYS A 250 2.32 16.48 -31.79
C LYS A 250 2.91 17.59 -32.67
N ARG A 251 4.03 18.19 -32.26
CA ARG A 251 4.74 19.20 -33.05
C ARG A 251 5.24 18.64 -34.37
N GLN A 252 5.79 17.43 -34.38
CA GLN A 252 6.28 16.81 -35.61
C GLN A 252 5.13 16.54 -36.60
N LYS A 253 3.96 16.10 -36.11
CA LYS A 253 2.75 15.98 -36.94
C LYS A 253 2.33 17.34 -37.51
N LEU A 254 2.32 18.38 -36.69
CA LEU A 254 1.96 19.74 -37.13
C LEU A 254 2.93 20.28 -38.19
N ILE A 255 4.24 20.11 -38.01
CA ILE A 255 5.26 20.52 -39.00
C ILE A 255 5.04 19.79 -40.33
N LYS A 256 4.75 18.48 -40.31
CA LYS A 256 4.43 17.72 -41.52
C LYS A 256 3.18 18.25 -42.23
N SER A 257 2.12 18.57 -41.48
CA SER A 257 0.90 19.16 -42.04
C SER A 257 1.15 20.54 -42.65
N ILE A 258 1.91 21.41 -41.96
CA ILE A 258 2.29 22.73 -42.47
C ILE A 258 3.12 22.60 -43.75
N LYS A 259 4.05 21.64 -43.82
CA LYS A 259 4.84 21.39 -45.03
C LYS A 259 3.95 21.02 -46.21
N LYS A 260 3.01 20.08 -46.03
CA LYS A 260 2.04 19.69 -47.07
C LYS A 260 1.16 20.86 -47.52
N LEU A 261 0.73 21.72 -46.59
CA LEU A 261 -0.05 22.91 -46.93
C LEU A 261 0.75 23.92 -47.76
N LYS A 262 2.05 24.10 -47.48
CA LYS A 262 2.94 24.94 -48.28
C LYS A 262 3.14 24.37 -49.69
N GLU A 263 3.37 23.06 -49.81
CA GLU A 263 3.48 22.38 -51.11
C GLU A 263 2.19 22.51 -51.92
N SER A 264 1.04 22.28 -51.29
CA SER A 264 -0.28 22.45 -51.92
C SER A 264 -0.52 23.90 -52.38
N LYS A 265 -0.14 24.89 -51.57
CA LYS A 265 -0.18 26.31 -51.94
C LYS A 265 0.65 26.58 -53.20
N GLU A 266 1.87 26.04 -53.28
CA GLU A 266 2.75 26.24 -54.43
C GLU A 266 2.17 25.63 -55.72
N VAL A 267 1.59 24.42 -55.62
CA VAL A 267 0.88 23.79 -56.75
C VAL A 267 -0.30 24.65 -57.20
N MET A 268 -1.08 25.20 -56.26
CA MET A 268 -2.18 26.10 -56.58
C MET A 268 -1.71 27.40 -57.25
N CYS A 269 -0.58 27.97 -56.81
CA CYS A 269 0.02 29.13 -57.48
C CYS A 269 0.39 28.79 -58.94
N LYS A 270 1.04 27.66 -59.20
CA LYS A 270 1.38 27.22 -60.57
C LYS A 270 0.14 27.04 -61.45
N ILE A 271 -0.91 26.40 -60.92
CA ILE A 271 -2.19 26.26 -61.64
C ILE A 271 -2.83 27.61 -61.94
N MET A 272 -2.74 28.57 -61.02
CA MET A 272 -3.25 29.92 -61.25
C MET A 272 -2.45 30.63 -62.35
N ASP A 273 -1.13 30.58 -62.29
CA ASP A 273 -0.23 31.21 -63.28
C ASP A 273 -0.43 30.61 -64.69
N ASP A 274 -0.65 29.30 -64.80
CA ASP A 274 -0.96 28.61 -66.06
C ASP A 274 -2.33 29.04 -66.65
N ARG A 275 -3.31 29.40 -65.82
CA ARG A 275 -4.60 29.93 -66.31
C ARG A 275 -4.52 31.37 -66.80
N PHE A 276 -3.67 32.19 -66.18
CA PHE A 276 -3.46 33.57 -66.62
C PHE A 276 -2.67 33.62 -67.94
N THR A 277 -1.68 32.74 -68.12
CA THR A 277 -0.95 32.66 -69.40
C THR A 277 -1.83 32.18 -70.55
N TYR A 278 -2.79 31.27 -70.34
CA TYR A 278 -3.72 30.85 -71.39
C TYR A 278 -4.75 31.93 -71.78
N ALA A 279 -5.07 32.88 -70.89
CA ALA A 279 -5.98 33.99 -71.18
C ALA A 279 -5.32 35.06 -72.08
N ASP A 280 -4.00 35.23 -72.01
CA ASP A 280 -3.24 36.18 -72.84
C ASP A 280 -2.99 35.70 -74.29
N TYR A 281 -3.26 34.42 -74.60
CA TYR A 281 -3.21 33.87 -75.96
C TYR A 281 -4.56 33.86 -76.70
N LEU A 282 -5.64 34.37 -76.08
CA LEU A 282 -6.98 34.44 -76.65
C LEU A 282 -7.47 35.89 -76.91
N VAL A 283 -6.55 36.85 -77.01
CA VAL A 283 -6.84 38.23 -77.47
C VAL A 283 -6.39 38.43 -78.91
#